data_AF-A0A1J4JSF2-F1
#
_entry.id   AF-A0A1J4JSF2-F1
#
_cell.length_a   1.000
_cell.length_b   1.000
_cell.length_c   1.000
_cell.angle_alpha   90.00
_cell.angle_beta   90.00
_cell.angle_gamma   90.00
#
_symmetry.space_group_name_H-M   'P 1'
#
loop_
_entity.id
_entity.type
_entity.pdbx_description
1 polymer ?
#
loop_
_entity_poly.entity_id
_entity_poly.type
_entity_poly.pdbx_seq_one_letter_code
_entity_poly.pdbx_strand_id
1 'polypeptide(L)'
;MRRLGVVPEELVKLSREEIQKIPGNSKVRNQIVAEIEKQRMETIEQIKNMRHQIENEEQKKESFDRVYRANSRNGAEDEKTLERIKKAQNREIEQLIAVELVKKETKEAELERQRKLEEILRQQALKNKLKREEEAKKRKMREEKVIERIRKQEEELALQRQKEKEAEERRKAAEIEAEKKRKIEAEKAEKLKEEKLKKLKEERLQKEIEEKERKEAKEAELREREELRLKARQSELAKLKREHKKLMDKQLERLTMAQTREKEELERKIQKMQEDDQLAKQRMIEFQRKQQEAIALKKKRNEDRVLRSKELSKKLEEEEQQRKAELQAKNLHATERYNQLNAERQKKILMARKEDNIKKQQALERIARSEEIYLQRASRLDKKMEDQELKFREMKKKQEEELQTKAAMQWLKIRMGETNAQRMQRRQQYTKERTISSMQERNKLVESIRQQQKAENDKRLKHSKLIAKRRAKLVEEFNRLINIGEEPDIPALAERFGVDLESIKERYSIKNRRCLSFNSTRNSTDTNE
;
A
#
# COMPACT_ATOMS: atom_id res chain seq x y z
N MET A 1 19.40 7.38 -24.51
CA MET A 1 18.01 7.90 -24.43
C MET A 1 17.01 6.94 -25.07
N ARG A 2 16.96 6.74 -26.40
CA ARG A 2 15.99 5.80 -27.05
C ARG A 2 15.95 4.39 -26.44
N ARG A 3 17.10 3.75 -26.14
CA ARG A 3 17.21 2.44 -25.44
C ARG A 3 16.46 2.38 -24.09
N LEU A 4 16.25 3.52 -23.44
CA LEU A 4 15.55 3.69 -22.16
C LEU A 4 14.13 4.28 -22.31
N GLY A 5 13.71 4.65 -23.52
CA GLY A 5 12.41 5.29 -23.77
C GLY A 5 12.26 6.71 -23.20
N VAL A 6 13.36 7.38 -22.88
CA VAL A 6 13.38 8.73 -22.28
C VAL A 6 13.43 9.82 -23.35
N VAL A 7 12.63 10.87 -23.18
CA VAL A 7 12.54 12.06 -24.04
C VAL A 7 13.32 13.22 -23.39
N PRO A 8 13.96 14.14 -24.15
CA PRO A 8 14.73 15.26 -23.57
C PRO A 8 13.92 16.15 -22.61
N GLU A 9 12.62 16.33 -22.86
CA GLU A 9 11.69 17.09 -22.00
C GLU A 9 11.66 16.56 -20.55
N GLU A 10 11.74 15.24 -20.36
CA GLU A 10 11.78 14.58 -19.04
C GLU A 10 13.09 14.83 -18.28
N LEU A 11 14.07 15.46 -18.92
CA LEU A 11 15.37 15.84 -18.33
C LEU A 11 15.46 17.35 -18.04
N VAL A 12 14.40 18.11 -18.32
CA VAL A 12 14.27 19.53 -17.99
C VAL A 12 13.68 19.67 -16.57
N LYS A 13 14.11 20.69 -15.82
CA LYS A 13 13.49 21.00 -14.51
C LYS A 13 12.08 21.55 -14.75
N LEU A 14 11.14 21.23 -13.85
CA LEU A 14 9.78 21.79 -13.91
C LEU A 14 9.81 23.32 -13.96
N SER A 15 9.05 23.89 -14.89
CA SER A 15 8.84 25.32 -15.00
C SER A 15 7.97 25.86 -13.85
N ARG A 16 8.05 27.18 -13.57
CA ARG A 16 7.20 27.81 -12.54
C ARG A 16 5.70 27.60 -12.80
N GLU A 17 5.30 27.61 -14.08
CA GLU A 17 3.91 27.35 -14.50
C GLU A 17 3.46 25.91 -14.24
N GLU A 18 4.32 24.92 -14.49
CA GLU A 18 4.01 23.53 -14.14
C GLU A 18 3.92 23.30 -12.64
N ILE A 19 4.76 23.97 -11.85
CA ILE A 19 4.70 23.92 -10.38
C ILE A 19 3.37 24.50 -9.87
N GLN A 20 2.84 25.53 -10.54
CA GLN A 20 1.51 26.07 -10.22
C GLN A 20 0.36 25.12 -10.57
N LYS A 21 0.52 24.25 -11.59
CA LYS A 21 -0.45 23.21 -11.95
C LYS A 21 -0.50 22.03 -10.97
N ILE A 22 0.45 21.93 -10.02
CA ILE A 22 0.43 20.91 -8.96
C ILE A 22 -0.64 21.28 -7.93
N PRO A 23 -1.65 20.45 -7.67
CA PRO A 23 -2.68 20.75 -6.68
C PRO A 23 -2.13 20.71 -5.23
N GLY A 24 -2.83 21.39 -4.32
CA GLY A 24 -2.51 21.44 -2.88
C GLY A 24 -1.76 22.70 -2.43
N ASN A 25 -1.33 22.72 -1.17
CA ASN A 25 -0.64 23.85 -0.55
C ASN A 25 0.86 23.91 -0.92
N SER A 26 1.54 25.03 -0.62
CA SER A 26 2.95 25.24 -0.97
C SER A 26 3.90 24.16 -0.43
N LYS A 27 3.67 23.65 0.78
CA LYS A 27 4.50 22.58 1.37
C LYS A 27 4.41 21.29 0.56
N VAL A 28 3.19 20.86 0.23
CA VAL A 28 2.93 19.65 -0.55
C VAL A 28 3.44 19.78 -1.98
N ARG A 29 3.26 20.94 -2.64
CA ARG A 29 3.83 21.18 -3.97
C ARG A 29 5.36 21.06 -3.95
N ASN A 30 6.04 21.64 -2.95
CA ASN A 30 7.49 21.55 -2.83
C ASN A 30 7.98 20.10 -2.64
N GLN A 31 7.25 19.28 -1.86
CA GLN A 31 7.55 17.85 -1.73
C GLN A 31 7.41 17.10 -3.06
N ILE A 32 6.34 17.38 -3.82
CA ILE A 32 6.11 16.76 -5.14
C ILE A 32 7.18 17.19 -6.15
N VAL A 33 7.58 18.47 -6.15
CA VAL A 33 8.68 18.97 -6.99
C VAL A 33 10.00 18.29 -6.65
N ALA A 34 10.29 18.09 -5.36
CA ALA A 34 11.49 17.38 -4.93
C ALA A 34 11.51 15.91 -5.38
N GLU A 35 10.38 15.20 -5.30
CA GLU A 35 10.31 13.80 -5.76
C GLU A 35 10.43 13.68 -7.30
N ILE A 36 9.85 14.61 -8.06
CA ILE A 36 10.01 14.67 -9.52
C ILE A 36 11.46 15.00 -9.91
N GLU A 37 12.10 15.95 -9.22
CA GLU A 37 13.52 16.29 -9.44
C GLU A 37 14.45 15.12 -9.10
N LYS A 38 14.17 14.37 -8.03
CA LYS A 38 14.89 13.14 -7.67
C LYS A 38 14.79 12.09 -8.78
N GLN A 39 13.59 11.80 -9.27
CA GLN A 39 13.37 10.83 -10.36
C GLN A 39 13.99 11.28 -11.69
N ARG A 40 14.02 12.59 -11.94
CA ARG A 40 14.78 13.19 -13.06
C ARG A 40 16.28 12.93 -12.91
N MET A 41 16.86 13.10 -11.71
CA MET A 41 18.27 12.80 -11.43
C MET A 41 18.59 11.29 -11.58
N GLU A 42 17.75 10.41 -11.04
CA GLU A 42 17.84 8.95 -11.24
C GLU A 42 17.80 8.57 -12.73
N THR A 43 16.94 9.23 -13.51
CA THR A 43 16.85 9.03 -14.97
C THR A 43 18.14 9.48 -15.68
N ILE A 44 18.72 10.61 -15.28
CA ILE A 44 20.00 11.10 -15.82
C ILE A 44 21.13 10.10 -15.53
N GLU A 45 21.16 9.53 -14.33
CA GLU A 45 22.14 8.52 -13.94
C GLU A 45 21.98 7.22 -14.75
N GLN A 46 20.75 6.73 -14.93
CA GLN A 46 20.47 5.60 -15.82
C GLN A 46 20.94 5.87 -17.27
N ILE A 47 20.79 7.10 -17.76
CA ILE A 47 21.30 7.49 -19.10
C ILE A 47 22.83 7.44 -19.14
N LYS A 48 23.53 7.91 -18.11
CA LYS A 48 25.01 7.83 -18.02
C LYS A 48 25.48 6.37 -18.03
N ASN A 49 24.90 5.53 -17.17
CA ASN A 49 25.25 4.11 -17.08
C ASN A 49 24.99 3.37 -18.40
N MET A 50 23.88 3.69 -19.08
CA MET A 50 23.55 3.11 -20.38
C MET A 50 24.43 3.61 -21.53
N ARG A 51 24.96 4.84 -21.48
CA ARG A 51 25.96 5.34 -22.44
C ARG A 51 27.27 4.57 -22.29
N HIS A 52 27.79 4.46 -21.07
CA HIS A 52 29.03 3.72 -20.80
C HIS A 52 28.93 2.24 -21.24
N GLN A 53 27.76 1.62 -21.07
CA GLN A 53 27.50 0.27 -21.59
C GLN A 53 27.56 0.19 -23.13
N ILE A 54 27.00 1.18 -23.84
CA ILE A 54 27.07 1.25 -25.32
C ILE A 54 28.51 1.43 -25.80
N GLU A 55 29.26 2.36 -25.19
CA GLU A 55 30.66 2.63 -25.52
C GLU A 55 31.52 1.36 -25.34
N ASN A 56 31.30 0.61 -24.26
CA ASN A 56 31.95 -0.69 -24.02
C ASN A 56 31.51 -1.79 -25.01
N GLU A 57 30.24 -1.79 -25.45
CA GLU A 57 29.75 -2.72 -26.49
C GLU A 57 30.39 -2.42 -27.86
N GLU A 58 30.61 -1.14 -28.19
CA GLU A 58 31.20 -0.68 -29.45
C GLU A 58 32.71 -0.97 -29.50
N GLN A 59 33.47 -0.65 -28.45
CA GLN A 59 34.90 -0.98 -28.35
C GLN A 59 35.18 -2.50 -28.49
N LYS A 60 34.30 -3.34 -27.94
CA LYS A 60 34.38 -4.82 -28.09
C LYS A 60 34.12 -5.29 -29.51
N LYS A 61 33.27 -4.59 -30.28
CA LYS A 61 33.03 -4.90 -31.69
C LYS A 61 34.19 -4.45 -32.58
N GLU A 62 34.71 -3.25 -32.36
CA GLU A 62 35.86 -2.76 -33.13
C GLU A 62 37.10 -3.63 -32.95
N SER A 63 37.39 -4.06 -31.71
CA SER A 63 38.51 -4.96 -31.45
C SER A 63 38.32 -6.33 -32.12
N PHE A 64 37.11 -6.89 -32.12
CA PHE A 64 36.78 -8.11 -32.85
C PHE A 64 36.94 -7.95 -34.37
N ASP A 65 36.36 -6.91 -34.98
CA ASP A 65 36.40 -6.71 -36.43
C ASP A 65 37.84 -6.45 -36.94
N ARG A 66 38.70 -5.79 -36.14
CA ARG A 66 40.14 -5.62 -36.44
C ARG A 66 40.88 -6.96 -36.51
N VAL A 67 40.61 -7.89 -35.58
CA VAL A 67 41.31 -9.19 -35.51
C VAL A 67 40.88 -10.12 -36.65
N TYR A 68 39.58 -10.20 -36.95
CA TYR A 68 39.05 -11.27 -37.82
C TYR A 68 38.87 -10.87 -39.29
N ARG A 69 38.64 -9.60 -39.65
CA ARG A 69 38.39 -9.22 -41.05
C ARG A 69 39.66 -8.91 -41.87
N ALA A 70 40.77 -8.58 -41.21
CA ALA A 70 42.02 -8.22 -41.88
C ALA A 70 42.60 -9.36 -42.74
N ASN A 71 42.46 -10.62 -42.29
CA ASN A 71 43.12 -11.79 -42.90
C ASN A 71 42.42 -12.34 -44.17
N SER A 72 41.27 -11.79 -44.59
CA SER A 72 40.46 -12.35 -45.68
C SER A 72 40.87 -11.89 -47.10
N ARG A 73 41.90 -11.06 -47.26
CA ARG A 73 42.28 -10.44 -48.55
C ARG A 73 43.65 -10.89 -49.08
N ASN A 74 43.81 -12.17 -49.41
CA ASN A 74 45.00 -12.66 -50.09
C ASN A 74 44.67 -13.27 -51.46
N GLY A 75 45.29 -12.74 -52.53
CA GLY A 75 45.10 -13.16 -53.93
C GLY A 75 45.67 -14.53 -54.30
N ALA A 76 45.92 -15.40 -53.32
CA ALA A 76 46.53 -16.72 -53.49
C ALA A 76 45.63 -17.76 -54.19
N GLU A 77 44.37 -17.43 -54.48
CA GLU A 77 43.50 -18.30 -55.29
C GLU A 77 43.81 -18.21 -56.78
N ASP A 78 44.07 -17.00 -57.32
CA ASP A 78 44.21 -16.80 -58.77
C ASP A 78 45.44 -17.56 -59.32
N GLU A 79 46.57 -17.58 -58.59
CA GLU A 79 47.74 -18.40 -58.95
C GLU A 79 47.44 -19.92 -58.95
N LYS A 80 46.72 -20.40 -57.92
CA LYS A 80 46.31 -21.81 -57.83
C LYS A 80 45.35 -22.21 -58.96
N THR A 81 44.55 -21.29 -59.48
CA THR A 81 43.72 -21.58 -60.67
C THR A 81 44.57 -21.77 -61.92
N LEU A 82 45.53 -20.89 -62.19
CA LEU A 82 46.42 -20.98 -63.36
C LEU A 82 47.25 -22.27 -63.36
N GLU A 83 47.73 -22.70 -62.19
CA GLU A 83 48.49 -23.96 -62.05
C GLU A 83 47.63 -25.19 -62.38
N ARG A 84 46.36 -25.20 -61.97
CA ARG A 84 45.39 -26.27 -62.31
C ARG A 84 45.11 -26.34 -63.80
N ILE A 85 45.03 -25.20 -64.50
CA ILE A 85 44.87 -25.19 -65.97
C ILE A 85 46.05 -25.89 -66.63
N LYS A 86 47.29 -25.52 -66.28
CA LYS A 86 48.51 -26.14 -66.88
C LYS A 86 48.54 -27.66 -66.65
N LYS A 87 48.28 -28.12 -65.42
CA LYS A 87 48.25 -29.56 -65.10
C LYS A 87 47.18 -30.34 -65.88
N ALA A 88 46.03 -29.73 -66.17
CA ALA A 88 45.00 -30.35 -67.00
C ALA A 88 45.40 -30.41 -68.50
N GLN A 89 46.07 -29.36 -69.01
CA GLN A 89 46.55 -29.33 -70.39
C GLN A 89 47.61 -30.42 -70.66
N ASN A 90 48.58 -30.60 -69.75
CA ASN A 90 49.62 -31.62 -69.93
C ASN A 90 49.03 -33.05 -69.97
N ARG A 91 48.11 -33.38 -69.05
CA ARG A 91 47.45 -34.70 -69.01
C ARG A 91 46.66 -35.04 -70.28
N GLU A 92 46.05 -34.04 -70.91
CA GLU A 92 45.34 -34.23 -72.17
C GLU A 92 46.30 -34.66 -73.28
N ILE A 93 47.44 -33.98 -73.38
CA ILE A 93 48.45 -34.25 -74.42
C ILE A 93 49.14 -35.59 -74.15
N GLU A 94 49.44 -35.93 -72.88
CA GLU A 94 49.92 -37.27 -72.50
C GLU A 94 48.97 -38.38 -72.99
N GLN A 95 47.65 -38.21 -72.81
CA GLN A 95 46.66 -39.20 -73.26
C GLN A 95 46.59 -39.31 -74.79
N LEU A 96 46.66 -38.18 -75.51
CA LEU A 96 46.63 -38.18 -76.97
C LEU A 96 47.88 -38.86 -77.56
N ILE A 97 49.07 -38.57 -77.02
CA ILE A 97 50.33 -39.23 -77.39
C ILE A 97 50.27 -40.74 -77.08
N ALA A 98 49.72 -41.12 -75.91
CA ALA A 98 49.54 -42.53 -75.54
C ALA A 98 48.60 -43.29 -76.51
N VAL A 99 47.53 -42.66 -76.99
CA VAL A 99 46.61 -43.26 -77.97
C VAL A 99 47.29 -43.52 -79.30
N GLU A 100 48.10 -42.58 -79.82
CA GLU A 100 48.84 -42.79 -81.07
C GLU A 100 49.99 -43.80 -80.91
N LEU A 101 50.68 -43.83 -79.76
CA LEU A 101 51.66 -44.89 -79.46
C LEU A 101 51.00 -46.28 -79.51
N VAL A 102 49.85 -46.46 -78.85
CA VAL A 102 49.12 -47.73 -78.88
C VAL A 102 48.67 -48.07 -80.30
N LYS A 103 48.19 -47.10 -81.09
CA LYS A 103 47.85 -47.34 -82.51
C LYS A 103 49.06 -47.82 -83.31
N LYS A 104 50.23 -47.18 -83.15
CA LYS A 104 51.47 -47.59 -83.82
C LYS A 104 51.90 -48.99 -83.39
N GLU A 105 51.97 -49.28 -82.08
CA GLU A 105 52.26 -50.63 -81.57
C GLU A 105 51.26 -51.68 -82.12
N THR A 106 49.96 -51.36 -82.24
CA THR A 106 48.98 -52.30 -82.81
C THR A 106 49.16 -52.56 -84.30
N LYS A 107 49.48 -51.53 -85.11
CA LYS A 107 49.77 -51.69 -86.55
C LYS A 107 51.02 -52.55 -86.76
N GLU A 108 52.09 -52.30 -86.00
CA GLU A 108 53.32 -53.09 -86.05
C GLU A 108 53.06 -54.56 -85.66
N ALA A 109 52.29 -54.80 -84.60
CA ALA A 109 51.91 -56.15 -84.17
C ALA A 109 50.98 -56.86 -85.18
N GLU A 110 50.14 -56.14 -85.92
CA GLU A 110 49.28 -56.69 -86.96
C GLU A 110 50.08 -57.06 -88.22
N LEU A 111 51.03 -56.23 -88.64
CA LEU A 111 51.98 -56.56 -89.71
C LEU A 111 52.84 -57.79 -89.37
N GLU A 112 53.29 -57.93 -88.11
CA GLU A 112 53.94 -59.15 -87.64
C GLU A 112 53.04 -60.39 -87.74
N ARG A 113 51.75 -60.27 -87.39
CA ARG A 113 50.78 -61.37 -87.49
C ARG A 113 50.55 -61.77 -88.94
N GLN A 114 50.45 -60.82 -89.86
CA GLN A 114 50.30 -61.08 -91.29
C GLN A 114 51.50 -61.87 -91.84
N ARG A 115 52.74 -61.42 -91.53
CA ARG A 115 53.97 -62.15 -91.90
C ARG A 115 53.99 -63.60 -91.38
N LYS A 116 53.62 -63.80 -90.10
CA LYS A 116 53.51 -65.14 -89.48
C LYS A 116 52.43 -66.01 -90.13
N LEU A 117 51.30 -65.42 -90.54
CA LEU A 117 50.22 -66.11 -91.26
C LEU A 117 50.66 -66.58 -92.66
N GLU A 118 51.36 -65.73 -93.42
CA GLU A 118 51.92 -66.11 -94.73
C GLU A 118 52.93 -67.27 -94.62
N GLU A 119 53.79 -67.23 -93.59
CA GLU A 119 54.76 -68.28 -93.33
C GLU A 119 54.07 -69.62 -92.96
N ILE A 120 53.05 -69.58 -92.11
CA ILE A 120 52.23 -70.75 -91.77
C ILE A 120 51.51 -71.30 -93.01
N LEU A 121 50.96 -70.43 -93.87
CA LEU A 121 50.31 -70.84 -95.12
C LEU A 121 51.28 -71.54 -96.08
N ARG A 122 52.52 -71.05 -96.23
CA ARG A 122 53.58 -71.74 -96.98
C ARG A 122 53.88 -73.13 -96.41
N GLN A 123 54.03 -73.25 -95.08
CA GLN A 123 54.27 -74.55 -94.42
C GLN A 123 53.08 -75.50 -94.56
N GLN A 124 51.84 -75.00 -94.51
CA GLN A 124 50.63 -75.81 -94.72
C GLN A 124 50.49 -76.27 -96.17
N ALA A 125 50.83 -75.46 -97.16
CA ALA A 125 50.82 -75.87 -98.57
C ALA A 125 51.77 -77.07 -98.81
N LEU A 126 52.98 -77.05 -98.23
CA LEU A 126 53.93 -78.16 -98.26
C LEU A 126 53.38 -79.41 -97.56
N LYS A 127 52.81 -79.27 -96.34
CA LYS A 127 52.20 -80.40 -95.60
C LYS A 127 50.98 -81.00 -96.30
N ASN A 128 50.16 -80.18 -96.97
CA ASN A 128 48.98 -80.65 -97.69
C ASN A 128 49.34 -81.42 -98.96
N LYS A 129 50.47 -81.12 -99.60
CA LYS A 129 51.00 -81.93 -100.72
C LYS A 129 51.32 -83.37 -100.24
N LEU A 130 52.07 -83.49 -99.15
CA LEU A 130 52.39 -84.77 -98.51
C LEU A 130 51.14 -85.53 -98.00
N LYS A 131 50.16 -84.82 -97.42
CA LYS A 131 48.92 -85.46 -96.95
C LYS A 131 48.04 -86.01 -98.06
N ARG A 132 48.00 -85.38 -99.25
CA ARG A 132 47.26 -85.95 -100.41
C ARG A 132 47.84 -87.28 -100.86
N GLU A 133 49.16 -87.44 -100.78
CA GLU A 133 49.87 -88.70 -101.08
C GLU A 133 49.62 -89.79 -100.00
N GLU A 134 49.41 -89.40 -98.73
CA GLU A 134 49.00 -90.34 -97.66
C GLU A 134 47.51 -90.71 -97.68
N GLU A 135 46.59 -89.76 -97.89
CA GLU A 135 45.15 -90.03 -97.82
C GLU A 135 44.66 -90.91 -98.96
N ALA A 136 45.31 -90.84 -100.14
CA ALA A 136 45.13 -91.81 -101.21
C ALA A 136 45.45 -93.26 -100.78
N LYS A 137 46.35 -93.44 -99.81
CA LYS A 137 46.65 -94.77 -99.21
C LYS A 137 45.67 -95.13 -98.10
N LYS A 138 45.21 -94.15 -97.29
CA LYS A 138 44.34 -94.40 -96.11
C LYS A 138 42.85 -94.55 -96.43
N ARG A 139 42.32 -94.02 -97.55
CA ARG A 139 40.93 -94.29 -97.97
C ARG A 139 40.68 -95.78 -98.19
N LYS A 140 41.66 -96.52 -98.73
CA LYS A 140 41.63 -97.98 -98.92
C LYS A 140 41.51 -98.80 -97.63
N MET A 141 41.60 -98.20 -96.45
CA MET A 141 41.68 -98.88 -95.13
C MET A 141 40.52 -98.55 -94.18
N ARG A 142 39.54 -97.72 -94.58
CA ARG A 142 38.53 -97.17 -93.64
C ARG A 142 37.08 -97.55 -93.93
N GLU A 143 36.80 -98.16 -95.07
CA GLU A 143 35.46 -98.69 -95.39
C GLU A 143 35.09 -99.90 -94.50
N GLU A 144 36.05 -100.49 -93.78
CA GLU A 144 35.89 -101.76 -93.05
C GLU A 144 35.38 -101.68 -91.59
N LYS A 145 35.20 -100.51 -90.95
CA LYS A 145 35.16 -100.43 -89.45
C LYS A 145 34.05 -99.63 -88.72
N VAL A 146 33.07 -99.01 -89.38
CA VAL A 146 32.23 -97.97 -88.72
C VAL A 146 30.95 -98.47 -88.00
N ILE A 147 30.54 -99.72 -88.17
CA ILE A 147 29.13 -100.14 -87.97
C ILE A 147 28.70 -100.41 -86.49
N GLU A 148 29.60 -100.41 -85.48
CA GLU A 148 29.35 -101.14 -84.21
C GLU A 148 28.75 -100.40 -82.98
N ARG A 149 28.70 -99.06 -82.84
CA ARG A 149 28.93 -98.45 -81.49
C ARG A 149 27.86 -97.59 -80.74
N ILE A 150 26.62 -97.38 -81.21
CA ILE A 150 25.77 -96.23 -80.76
C ILE A 150 24.93 -96.39 -79.44
N ARG A 151 24.97 -97.52 -78.73
CA ARG A 151 23.77 -98.06 -78.05
C ARG A 151 23.54 -97.85 -76.51
N LYS A 152 24.02 -96.78 -75.81
CA LYS A 152 24.32 -96.93 -74.35
C LYS A 152 24.00 -95.81 -73.30
N GLN A 153 23.11 -94.81 -73.48
CA GLN A 153 23.30 -93.51 -72.77
C GLN A 153 22.09 -92.70 -72.17
N GLU A 154 20.99 -93.29 -71.65
CA GLU A 154 19.72 -92.51 -71.39
C GLU A 154 19.12 -92.40 -69.95
N GLU A 155 19.72 -92.90 -68.85
CA GLU A 155 18.95 -93.18 -67.59
C GLU A 155 18.89 -92.14 -66.42
N GLU A 156 19.51 -90.95 -66.47
CA GLU A 156 20.03 -90.29 -65.23
C GLU A 156 19.22 -89.14 -64.52
N LEU A 157 17.93 -88.86 -64.83
CA LEU A 157 17.38 -87.48 -64.73
C LEU A 157 16.32 -87.10 -63.63
N ALA A 158 16.24 -87.71 -62.43
CA ALA A 158 14.99 -87.69 -61.62
C ALA A 158 14.88 -86.93 -60.24
N LEU A 159 15.93 -86.41 -59.57
CA LEU A 159 15.92 -86.29 -58.08
C LEU A 159 15.55 -84.93 -57.39
N GLN A 160 15.07 -83.87 -58.06
CA GLN A 160 15.39 -82.48 -57.63
C GLN A 160 14.32 -81.60 -56.90
N ARG A 161 13.20 -82.12 -56.36
CA ARG A 161 11.95 -81.31 -56.14
C ARG A 161 11.48 -80.90 -54.72
N GLN A 162 12.26 -80.99 -53.63
CA GLN A 162 11.69 -81.03 -52.25
C GLN A 162 11.94 -79.86 -51.25
N LYS A 163 12.50 -78.70 -51.63
CA LYS A 163 13.11 -77.74 -50.66
C LYS A 163 12.40 -76.38 -50.35
N GLU A 164 11.14 -76.15 -50.72
CA GLU A 164 10.57 -74.77 -50.76
C GLU A 164 9.58 -74.32 -49.63
N LYS A 165 9.46 -75.01 -48.48
CA LYS A 165 8.34 -74.77 -47.54
C LYS A 165 8.60 -74.04 -46.19
N GLU A 166 9.76 -73.43 -45.95
CA GLU A 166 10.18 -73.03 -44.58
C GLU A 166 10.27 -71.51 -44.26
N ALA A 167 9.83 -70.61 -45.16
CA ALA A 167 10.23 -69.19 -45.10
C ALA A 167 9.18 -68.14 -44.65
N GLU A 168 7.93 -68.50 -44.34
CA GLU A 168 6.82 -67.52 -44.32
C GLU A 168 6.44 -66.91 -42.95
N GLU A 169 6.86 -67.48 -41.80
CA GLU A 169 6.29 -67.10 -40.49
C GLU A 169 6.88 -65.88 -39.75
N ARG A 170 7.97 -65.24 -40.24
CA ARG A 170 8.75 -64.26 -39.44
C ARG A 170 8.47 -62.75 -39.68
N ARG A 171 7.30 -62.34 -40.18
CA ARG A 171 7.07 -60.95 -40.66
C ARG A 171 5.88 -60.14 -40.12
N LYS A 172 5.17 -60.55 -39.04
CA LYS A 172 3.86 -59.93 -38.68
C LYS A 172 3.66 -59.32 -37.28
N ALA A 173 4.70 -59.14 -36.44
CA ALA A 173 4.50 -58.84 -35.01
C ALA A 173 5.13 -57.55 -34.43
N ALA A 174 5.71 -56.65 -35.24
CA ALA A 174 6.53 -55.53 -34.72
C ALA A 174 6.16 -54.11 -35.23
N GLU A 175 5.03 -53.94 -35.92
CA GLU A 175 4.72 -52.73 -36.71
C GLU A 175 3.44 -51.99 -36.24
N ILE A 176 3.06 -52.10 -34.96
CA ILE A 176 1.80 -51.54 -34.43
C ILE A 176 2.05 -50.64 -33.20
N GLU A 177 1.83 -49.34 -33.41
CA GLU A 177 1.40 -48.34 -32.41
C GLU A 177 2.33 -47.90 -31.26
N ALA A 178 3.65 -48.04 -31.40
CA ALA A 178 4.60 -47.22 -30.62
C ALA A 178 4.61 -45.72 -31.02
N GLU A 179 3.80 -45.31 -32.01
CA GLU A 179 3.93 -44.03 -32.72
C GLU A 179 2.62 -43.23 -32.96
N LYS A 180 1.68 -43.27 -32.02
CA LYS A 180 0.69 -42.16 -31.83
C LYS A 180 0.96 -41.34 -30.57
N LYS A 181 2.25 -41.25 -30.24
CA LYS A 181 2.90 -40.19 -29.47
C LYS A 181 2.25 -38.81 -29.63
N ARG A 182 2.21 -38.06 -28.53
CA ARG A 182 2.58 -36.63 -28.48
C ARG A 182 1.85 -35.69 -29.46
N LYS A 183 0.51 -35.71 -29.50
CA LYS A 183 -0.27 -34.70 -30.26
C LYS A 183 -1.41 -33.97 -29.53
N ILE A 184 -1.66 -34.25 -28.24
CA ILE A 184 -2.58 -33.45 -27.39
C ILE A 184 -1.86 -32.99 -26.11
N GLU A 185 -0.60 -32.60 -26.27
CA GLU A 185 0.21 -31.87 -25.28
C GLU A 185 0.07 -30.34 -25.46
N ALA A 186 -0.99 -29.91 -26.18
CA ALA A 186 -1.11 -28.56 -26.73
C ALA A 186 -2.38 -27.76 -26.33
N GLU A 187 -3.38 -28.37 -25.71
CA GLU A 187 -4.75 -27.79 -25.71
C GLU A 187 -5.27 -27.23 -24.36
N LYS A 188 -4.57 -27.41 -23.22
CA LYS A 188 -5.03 -26.86 -21.92
C LYS A 188 -3.96 -26.09 -21.13
N ALA A 189 -2.91 -25.63 -21.82
CA ALA A 189 -2.04 -24.54 -21.36
C ALA A 189 -2.74 -23.15 -21.41
N GLU A 190 -3.98 -23.08 -21.92
CA GLU A 190 -4.70 -21.84 -22.19
C GLU A 190 -5.90 -21.58 -21.26
N LYS A 191 -6.34 -22.57 -20.45
CA LYS A 191 -7.49 -22.37 -19.54
C LYS A 191 -7.08 -21.78 -18.19
N LEU A 192 -7.33 -20.48 -18.08
CA LEU A 192 -7.40 -19.67 -16.85
C LEU A 192 -6.06 -19.35 -16.17
N LYS A 193 -5.25 -18.62 -16.92
CA LYS A 193 -4.54 -17.42 -16.41
C LYS A 193 -5.51 -16.29 -15.93
N GLU A 194 -6.78 -16.58 -15.63
CA GLU A 194 -7.84 -15.59 -15.38
C GLU A 194 -8.16 -15.37 -13.89
N GLU A 195 -7.97 -16.36 -12.99
CA GLU A 195 -8.34 -16.19 -11.57
C GLU A 195 -7.21 -15.65 -10.67
N LYS A 196 -6.11 -15.18 -11.27
CA LYS A 196 -5.15 -14.29 -10.58
C LYS A 196 -5.64 -12.84 -10.45
N LEU A 197 -6.95 -12.58 -10.64
CA LEU A 197 -7.54 -11.24 -10.72
C LEU A 197 -8.70 -10.97 -9.73
N LYS A 198 -8.93 -11.84 -8.74
CA LYS A 198 -9.93 -11.62 -7.66
C LYS A 198 -9.38 -11.59 -6.23
N LYS A 199 -8.07 -11.37 -6.06
CA LYS A 199 -7.41 -11.28 -4.73
C LYS A 199 -7.40 -9.87 -4.12
N LEU A 200 -8.42 -9.03 -4.39
CA LEU A 200 -8.30 -7.57 -4.15
C LEU A 200 -9.61 -6.74 -4.00
N LYS A 201 -10.79 -7.33 -3.74
CA LYS A 201 -12.06 -6.56 -3.67
C LYS A 201 -13.01 -6.79 -2.49
N GLU A 202 -12.86 -7.83 -1.68
CA GLU A 202 -13.80 -8.09 -0.55
C GLU A 202 -13.25 -7.70 0.83
N GLU A 203 -11.96 -7.37 0.94
CA GLU A 203 -11.27 -7.01 2.20
C GLU A 203 -11.55 -5.57 2.70
N ARG A 204 -12.64 -4.91 2.25
CA ARG A 204 -12.84 -3.45 2.49
C ARG A 204 -14.28 -2.95 2.71
N LEU A 205 -15.31 -3.78 2.88
CA LEU A 205 -16.70 -3.25 2.93
C LEU A 205 -17.68 -3.82 3.98
N GLN A 206 -17.25 -4.65 4.93
CA GLN A 206 -18.13 -5.23 5.97
C GLN A 206 -17.59 -5.03 7.39
N LYS A 207 -17.21 -3.78 7.70
CA LYS A 207 -16.68 -3.40 9.02
C LYS A 207 -17.20 -2.05 9.56
N GLU A 208 -18.35 -1.57 9.06
CA GLU A 208 -18.82 -0.20 9.35
C GLU A 208 -20.36 0.00 9.46
N ILE A 209 -21.19 -1.06 9.36
CA ILE A 209 -22.67 -0.90 9.34
C ILE A 209 -23.43 -1.97 10.18
N GLU A 210 -22.94 -2.30 11.37
CA GLU A 210 -23.74 -3.07 12.35
C GLU A 210 -23.61 -2.54 13.80
N GLU A 211 -23.12 -1.32 13.95
CA GLU A 211 -22.93 -0.62 15.24
C GLU A 211 -24.06 0.39 15.53
N LYS A 212 -25.30 0.14 15.06
CA LYS A 212 -26.38 1.16 15.09
C LYS A 212 -27.80 0.78 15.50
N GLU A 213 -28.12 -0.49 15.84
CA GLU A 213 -29.54 -0.91 16.00
C GLU A 213 -29.97 -1.51 17.36
N ARG A 214 -29.20 -1.39 18.45
CA ARG A 214 -29.69 -1.80 19.80
C ARG A 214 -29.51 -0.73 20.87
N LYS A 215 -30.25 0.37 20.70
CA LYS A 215 -30.26 1.53 21.62
C LYS A 215 -31.67 2.03 22.01
N GLU A 216 -32.70 1.19 21.86
CA GLU A 216 -34.10 1.47 22.20
C GLU A 216 -34.69 0.46 23.20
N ALA A 217 -34.21 0.48 24.45
CA ALA A 217 -34.78 -0.31 25.55
C ALA A 217 -34.54 0.32 26.95
N LYS A 218 -34.81 1.62 27.05
CA LYS A 218 -35.38 2.23 28.26
C LYS A 218 -36.89 2.39 27.95
N GLU A 219 -37.84 2.42 28.87
CA GLU A 219 -37.86 3.11 30.17
C GLU A 219 -39.13 2.67 30.95
N ALA A 220 -39.23 3.06 32.23
CA ALA A 220 -40.46 3.07 33.07
C ALA A 220 -41.19 1.73 33.37
N GLU A 221 -41.00 1.19 34.57
CA GLU A 221 -42.03 0.73 35.53
C GLU A 221 -41.34 0.17 36.81
N LEU A 222 -41.89 0.41 38.00
CA LEU A 222 -41.43 0.05 39.37
C LEU A 222 -40.62 1.11 40.14
N ARG A 223 -41.34 2.06 40.78
CA ARG A 223 -40.75 2.99 41.77
C ARG A 223 -41.60 3.34 43.01
N GLU A 224 -42.84 2.84 43.17
CA GLU A 224 -43.72 3.25 44.29
C GLU A 224 -44.63 2.12 44.82
N ARG A 225 -44.26 1.38 45.90
CA ARG A 225 -45.28 0.64 46.68
C ARG A 225 -45.02 0.19 48.13
N GLU A 226 -43.86 0.41 48.77
CA GLU A 226 -43.58 -0.22 50.09
C GLU A 226 -43.38 0.72 51.32
N GLU A 227 -43.41 2.05 51.19
CA GLU A 227 -43.08 2.97 52.32
C GLU A 227 -44.22 3.31 53.31
N LEU A 228 -45.41 2.67 53.26
CA LEU A 228 -46.62 3.18 53.92
C LEU A 228 -47.38 2.21 54.86
N ARG A 229 -46.74 1.67 55.93
CA ARG A 229 -47.49 0.81 56.88
C ARG A 229 -47.14 0.71 58.39
N LEU A 230 -46.05 1.27 58.94
CA LEU A 230 -45.56 0.84 60.28
C LEU A 230 -45.11 1.93 61.29
N LYS A 231 -45.90 3.00 61.55
CA LYS A 231 -45.46 4.06 62.49
C LYS A 231 -46.52 4.89 63.26
N ALA A 232 -47.62 4.30 63.79
CA ALA A 232 -48.69 5.09 64.43
C ALA A 232 -49.53 4.42 65.56
N ARG A 233 -48.96 3.98 66.72
CA ARG A 233 -49.82 3.32 67.77
C ARG A 233 -49.37 3.23 69.26
N GLN A 234 -48.75 4.23 69.93
CA GLN A 234 -48.16 3.99 71.29
C GLN A 234 -48.20 5.08 72.42
N SER A 235 -49.01 6.16 72.42
CA SER A 235 -48.69 7.35 73.27
C SER A 235 -49.76 8.02 74.18
N GLU A 236 -50.67 7.33 74.90
CA GLU A 236 -51.79 8.03 75.61
C GLU A 236 -52.16 7.68 77.09
N LEU A 237 -51.44 6.76 77.76
CA LEU A 237 -52.11 5.91 78.77
C LEU A 237 -52.32 6.43 80.23
N ALA A 238 -51.64 7.47 80.76
CA ALA A 238 -51.74 7.79 82.20
C ALA A 238 -51.46 9.26 82.64
N LYS A 239 -52.20 9.76 83.65
CA LYS A 239 -51.99 11.11 84.27
C LYS A 239 -52.63 11.36 85.68
N LEU A 240 -53.03 10.35 86.46
CA LEU A 240 -54.26 10.42 87.30
C LEU A 240 -54.18 9.94 88.80
N LYS A 241 -53.27 10.44 89.68
CA LYS A 241 -53.10 9.90 91.09
C LYS A 241 -52.51 10.83 92.23
N ARG A 242 -53.01 12.02 92.63
CA ARG A 242 -52.26 12.93 93.59
C ARG A 242 -53.00 13.75 94.71
N GLU A 243 -54.28 13.58 95.04
CA GLU A 243 -55.13 14.75 95.38
C GLU A 243 -55.14 15.44 96.80
N HIS A 244 -55.48 14.83 97.96
CA HIS A 244 -56.07 15.59 99.12
C HIS A 244 -55.66 15.22 100.60
N LYS A 245 -55.55 16.23 101.51
CA LYS A 245 -55.72 16.16 103.01
C LYS A 245 -55.79 17.54 103.75
N LYS A 246 -56.71 17.81 104.72
CA LYS A 246 -56.63 18.87 105.79
C LYS A 246 -57.78 18.86 106.85
N LEU A 247 -57.58 19.44 108.06
CA LEU A 247 -58.60 19.73 109.13
C LEU A 247 -58.06 20.66 110.29
N MET A 248 -58.64 20.62 111.51
CA MET A 248 -58.20 21.12 112.87
C MET A 248 -58.88 22.38 113.50
N ASP A 249 -58.55 22.73 114.77
CA ASP A 249 -59.48 22.90 115.94
C ASP A 249 -59.14 23.99 117.01
N LYS A 250 -60.04 24.29 117.98
CA LYS A 250 -60.02 25.37 119.03
C LYS A 250 -61.00 25.08 120.22
N GLN A 251 -60.92 25.74 121.41
CA GLN A 251 -62.04 26.17 122.36
C GLN A 251 -61.65 26.61 123.88
N LEU A 252 -62.29 27.65 124.60
CA LEU A 252 -62.32 28.03 126.13
C LEU A 252 -63.00 29.40 126.73
N GLU A 253 -63.20 29.61 128.10
CA GLU A 253 -63.06 30.88 129.04
C GLU A 253 -64.23 31.79 129.78
N ARG A 254 -64.08 32.32 131.09
CA ARG A 254 -64.51 33.68 131.82
C ARG A 254 -65.48 33.87 133.10
N LEU A 255 -65.33 34.90 134.05
CA LEU A 255 -66.26 35.34 135.24
C LEU A 255 -65.98 36.64 136.21
N THR A 256 -66.97 37.22 137.02
CA THR A 256 -67.00 38.03 138.39
C THR A 256 -66.98 39.63 138.66
N MET A 257 -67.65 40.26 139.73
CA MET A 257 -67.37 41.60 140.53
C MET A 257 -68.43 42.36 141.53
N ALA A 258 -67.99 43.34 142.45
CA ALA A 258 -68.57 44.66 143.06
C ALA A 258 -69.40 44.95 144.45
N GLN A 259 -69.28 46.16 145.19
CA GLN A 259 -70.14 46.71 146.38
C GLN A 259 -69.89 48.15 147.14
N THR A 260 -70.85 48.74 147.99
CA THR A 260 -70.84 49.71 149.24
C THR A 260 -70.81 51.33 149.38
N ARG A 261 -71.48 52.03 150.40
CA ARG A 261 -71.30 53.45 151.09
C ARG A 261 -72.31 53.88 152.27
N GLU A 262 -72.07 54.90 153.19
CA GLU A 262 -73.04 55.54 154.21
C GLU A 262 -72.71 56.96 154.93
N LYS A 263 -73.70 57.67 155.60
CA LYS A 263 -73.77 58.71 156.77
C LYS A 263 -73.39 60.28 156.77
N GLU A 264 -74.15 61.21 157.45
CA GLU A 264 -73.96 62.73 157.73
C GLU A 264 -74.96 63.47 158.80
N GLU A 265 -74.69 64.62 159.58
CA GLU A 265 -75.66 65.72 160.16
C GLU A 265 -75.26 67.05 161.04
N LEU A 266 -75.61 67.28 162.37
CA LEU A 266 -76.53 68.35 163.06
C LEU A 266 -76.10 69.77 163.77
N GLU A 267 -76.64 70.20 164.99
CA GLU A 267 -76.34 71.36 165.98
C GLU A 267 -76.90 72.85 165.90
N ARG A 268 -77.88 73.21 165.07
CA ARG A 268 -77.80 74.49 164.30
C ARG A 268 -78.58 75.78 164.71
N LYS A 269 -79.21 75.93 165.89
CA LYS A 269 -80.31 76.94 166.04
C LYS A 269 -79.99 78.31 166.67
N ILE A 270 -79.00 78.44 167.56
CA ILE A 270 -78.78 79.70 168.34
C ILE A 270 -77.91 80.74 167.61
N GLN A 271 -77.01 80.32 166.72
CA GLN A 271 -76.10 81.21 165.96
C GLN A 271 -76.83 82.30 165.14
N LYS A 272 -78.07 82.03 164.74
CA LYS A 272 -78.71 82.72 163.60
C LYS A 272 -79.05 84.20 163.80
N MET A 273 -79.41 84.66 165.01
CA MET A 273 -79.82 86.06 165.22
C MET A 273 -78.65 87.06 165.22
N GLN A 274 -77.42 86.62 165.54
CA GLN A 274 -76.26 87.51 165.53
C GLN A 274 -75.65 87.69 164.13
N GLU A 275 -75.96 86.78 163.20
CA GLU A 275 -75.48 86.81 161.81
C GLU A 275 -76.16 87.91 160.97
N ASP A 276 -77.47 88.14 161.17
CA ASP A 276 -78.29 88.99 160.29
C ASP A 276 -77.86 90.48 160.31
N ASP A 277 -77.52 91.03 161.47
CA ASP A 277 -77.12 92.45 161.63
C ASP A 277 -75.74 92.75 161.00
N GLN A 278 -74.85 91.76 160.95
CA GLN A 278 -73.56 91.86 160.25
C GLN A 278 -73.74 91.71 158.73
N LEU A 279 -74.64 90.81 158.30
CA LEU A 279 -74.97 90.55 156.90
C LEU A 279 -75.45 91.80 156.15
N ALA A 280 -76.20 92.68 156.81
CA ALA A 280 -76.69 93.92 156.21
C ALA A 280 -75.55 94.85 155.73
N LYS A 281 -74.49 95.01 156.52
CA LYS A 281 -73.33 95.87 156.18
C LYS A 281 -72.48 95.29 155.05
N GLN A 282 -72.31 93.96 155.03
CA GLN A 282 -71.51 93.29 154.00
C GLN A 282 -72.11 93.41 152.58
N ARG A 283 -73.44 93.35 152.45
CA ARG A 283 -74.16 93.41 151.16
C ARG A 283 -73.88 94.69 150.35
N MET A 284 -73.66 95.83 151.03
CA MET A 284 -73.45 97.12 150.35
C MET A 284 -72.07 97.20 149.67
N ILE A 285 -71.04 96.61 150.30
CA ILE A 285 -69.67 96.55 149.76
C ILE A 285 -69.58 95.58 148.58
N GLU A 286 -70.24 94.41 148.66
CA GLU A 286 -70.25 93.44 147.55
C GLU A 286 -70.81 94.01 146.24
N PHE A 287 -71.84 94.86 146.32
CA PHE A 287 -72.52 95.38 145.14
C PHE A 287 -71.58 96.21 144.25
N GLN A 288 -70.76 97.07 144.86
CA GLN A 288 -69.78 97.90 144.14
C GLN A 288 -68.72 97.04 143.45
N ARG A 289 -68.24 95.98 144.11
CA ARG A 289 -67.23 95.06 143.56
C ARG A 289 -67.76 94.26 142.35
N LYS A 290 -68.97 93.70 142.45
CA LYS A 290 -69.59 92.88 141.38
C LYS A 290 -69.76 93.66 140.06
N GLN A 291 -69.98 94.98 140.13
CA GLN A 291 -70.14 95.81 138.94
C GLN A 291 -68.82 95.97 138.14
N GLN A 292 -67.67 96.03 138.82
CA GLN A 292 -66.36 96.15 138.17
C GLN A 292 -65.92 94.85 137.49
N GLU A 293 -66.09 93.71 138.16
CA GLU A 293 -65.69 92.38 137.65
C GLU A 293 -66.43 92.02 136.34
N ALA A 294 -67.70 92.41 136.21
CA ALA A 294 -68.51 92.16 135.01
C ALA A 294 -67.99 92.86 133.73
N ILE A 295 -67.34 94.02 133.88
CA ILE A 295 -66.80 94.81 132.74
C ILE A 295 -65.52 94.15 132.21
N ALA A 296 -64.65 93.66 133.09
CA ALA A 296 -63.40 93.00 132.71
C ALA A 296 -63.64 91.72 131.89
N LEU A 297 -64.62 90.90 132.28
CA LEU A 297 -64.92 89.62 131.62
C LEU A 297 -65.34 89.78 130.15
N LYS A 298 -66.03 90.88 129.80
CA LYS A 298 -66.48 91.16 128.43
C LYS A 298 -65.32 91.47 127.47
N LYS A 299 -64.26 92.14 127.93
CA LYS A 299 -63.10 92.48 127.07
C LYS A 299 -62.35 91.21 126.63
N LYS A 300 -61.98 90.35 127.59
CA LYS A 300 -61.22 89.11 127.35
C LYS A 300 -61.88 88.18 126.32
N ARG A 301 -63.22 88.04 126.36
CA ARG A 301 -63.97 87.19 125.41
C ARG A 301 -63.90 87.65 123.95
N ASN A 302 -63.65 88.93 123.67
CA ASN A 302 -63.51 89.42 122.30
C ASN A 302 -62.12 89.12 121.72
N GLU A 303 -61.06 89.24 122.52
CA GLU A 303 -59.68 88.96 122.10
C GLU A 303 -59.50 87.49 121.70
N ASP A 304 -60.00 86.56 122.52
CA ASP A 304 -60.00 85.11 122.27
C ASP A 304 -60.76 84.69 120.99
N ARG A 305 -61.62 85.57 120.45
CA ARG A 305 -62.42 85.31 119.25
C ARG A 305 -61.69 85.72 117.98
N VAL A 306 -60.89 86.78 118.04
CA VAL A 306 -60.07 87.28 116.92
C VAL A 306 -58.89 86.34 116.63
N LEU A 307 -58.21 85.85 117.68
CA LEU A 307 -57.08 84.93 117.54
C LEU A 307 -57.47 83.64 116.80
N ARG A 308 -58.54 82.98 117.24
CA ARG A 308 -59.07 81.75 116.61
C ARG A 308 -59.45 81.93 115.14
N SER A 309 -59.92 83.12 114.74
CA SER A 309 -60.22 83.41 113.33
C SER A 309 -58.97 83.46 112.47
N LYS A 310 -57.86 84.04 112.97
CA LYS A 310 -56.60 84.15 112.22
C LYS A 310 -55.91 82.80 112.01
N GLU A 311 -55.91 81.95 113.04
CA GLU A 311 -55.33 80.60 112.98
C GLU A 311 -56.04 79.71 111.95
N LEU A 312 -57.36 79.82 111.85
CA LEU A 312 -58.16 79.00 110.95
C LEU A 312 -57.97 79.40 109.47
N SER A 313 -57.85 80.70 109.17
CA SER A 313 -57.49 81.16 107.82
C SER A 313 -56.12 80.65 107.36
N LYS A 314 -55.10 80.67 108.23
CA LYS A 314 -53.75 80.22 107.88
C LYS A 314 -53.69 78.72 107.53
N LYS A 315 -54.43 77.89 108.26
CA LYS A 315 -54.52 76.44 107.96
C LYS A 315 -55.15 76.13 106.60
N LEU A 316 -56.18 76.89 106.21
CA LEU A 316 -56.82 76.72 104.90
C LEU A 316 -55.88 77.08 103.74
N GLU A 317 -55.05 78.11 103.92
CA GLU A 317 -54.06 78.51 102.92
C GLU A 317 -52.96 77.45 102.74
N GLU A 318 -52.46 76.88 103.85
CA GLU A 318 -51.45 75.81 103.84
C GLU A 318 -51.98 74.53 103.16
N GLU A 319 -53.23 74.12 103.39
CA GLU A 319 -53.86 72.99 102.69
C GLU A 319 -54.02 73.23 101.17
N GLU A 320 -54.38 74.45 100.74
CA GLU A 320 -54.56 74.75 99.32
C GLU A 320 -53.22 74.70 98.56
N GLN A 321 -52.13 75.16 99.18
CA GLN A 321 -50.79 75.09 98.60
C GLN A 321 -50.32 73.64 98.43
N GLN A 322 -50.55 72.77 99.42
CA GLN A 322 -50.21 71.34 99.33
C GLN A 322 -50.96 70.64 98.18
N ARG A 323 -52.27 70.90 98.04
CA ARG A 323 -53.08 70.32 96.93
C ARG A 323 -52.59 70.78 95.56
N LYS A 324 -52.16 72.04 95.42
CA LYS A 324 -51.57 72.56 94.17
C LYS A 324 -50.23 71.88 93.84
N ALA A 325 -49.36 71.69 94.83
CA ALA A 325 -48.08 70.99 94.66
C ALA A 325 -48.27 69.53 94.22
N GLU A 326 -49.19 68.79 94.86
CA GLU A 326 -49.50 67.41 94.46
C GLU A 326 -50.01 67.30 93.01
N LEU A 327 -50.88 68.22 92.58
CA LEU A 327 -51.40 68.26 91.21
C LEU A 327 -50.29 68.51 90.20
N GLN A 328 -49.36 69.41 90.49
CA GLN A 328 -48.20 69.67 89.64
C GLN A 328 -47.29 68.44 89.55
N ALA A 329 -46.98 67.78 90.67
CA ALA A 329 -46.17 66.55 90.68
C ALA A 329 -46.82 65.42 89.85
N LYS A 330 -48.14 65.22 89.98
CA LYS A 330 -48.90 64.24 89.17
C LYS A 330 -48.84 64.56 87.67
N ASN A 331 -48.93 65.83 87.28
CA ASN A 331 -48.82 66.26 85.88
C ASN A 331 -47.40 66.08 85.30
N LEU A 332 -46.35 66.37 86.06
CA LEU A 332 -44.97 66.14 85.65
C LEU A 332 -44.73 64.64 85.39
N HIS A 333 -45.09 63.77 86.34
CA HIS A 333 -44.93 62.32 86.19
C HIS A 333 -45.75 61.76 85.00
N ALA A 334 -46.95 62.29 84.73
CA ALA A 334 -47.73 61.90 83.55
C ALA A 334 -47.01 62.29 82.23
N THR A 335 -46.40 63.48 82.20
CA THR A 335 -45.65 63.99 81.04
C THR A 335 -44.37 63.19 80.79
N GLU A 336 -43.61 62.86 81.83
CA GLU A 336 -42.43 62.00 81.74
C GLU A 336 -42.76 60.62 81.18
N ARG A 337 -43.83 59.99 81.70
CA ARG A 337 -44.29 58.68 81.25
C ARG A 337 -44.75 58.70 79.78
N TYR A 338 -45.41 59.77 79.34
CA TYR A 338 -45.78 59.97 77.94
C TYR A 338 -44.55 60.07 77.03
N ASN A 339 -43.54 60.84 77.44
CA ASN A 339 -42.28 61.00 76.70
C ASN A 339 -41.50 59.68 76.62
N GLN A 340 -41.43 58.90 77.71
CA GLN A 340 -40.81 57.56 77.72
C GLN A 340 -41.51 56.60 76.74
N LEU A 341 -42.85 56.52 76.76
CA LEU A 341 -43.62 55.69 75.84
C LEU A 341 -43.41 56.07 74.37
N ASN A 342 -43.31 57.36 74.07
CA ASN A 342 -43.00 57.83 72.72
C ASN A 342 -41.56 57.48 72.29
N ALA A 343 -40.57 57.64 73.18
CA ALA A 343 -39.19 57.25 72.91
C ALA A 343 -39.05 55.73 72.67
N GLU A 344 -39.76 54.90 73.43
CA GLU A 344 -39.81 53.44 73.20
C GLU A 344 -40.46 53.09 71.86
N ARG A 345 -41.58 53.73 71.51
CA ARG A 345 -42.24 53.53 70.20
C ARG A 345 -41.30 53.90 69.06
N GLN A 346 -40.60 55.04 69.14
CA GLN A 346 -39.61 55.44 68.13
C GLN A 346 -38.44 54.45 68.04
N LYS A 347 -37.89 53.99 69.18
CA LYS A 347 -36.85 52.95 69.19
C LYS A 347 -37.32 51.65 68.52
N LYS A 348 -38.54 51.18 68.81
CA LYS A 348 -39.13 49.99 68.15
C LYS A 348 -39.28 50.17 66.64
N ILE A 349 -39.75 51.34 66.17
CA ILE A 349 -39.84 51.66 64.74
C ILE A 349 -38.46 51.67 64.07
N LEU A 350 -37.44 52.25 64.71
CA LEU A 350 -36.08 52.27 64.19
C LEU A 350 -35.44 50.87 64.14
N MET A 351 -35.69 50.02 65.13
CA MET A 351 -35.23 48.63 65.12
C MET A 351 -35.89 47.82 64.00
N ALA A 352 -37.22 47.91 63.85
CA ALA A 352 -37.94 47.25 62.75
C ALA A 352 -37.42 47.70 61.36
N ARG A 353 -37.18 49.02 61.18
CA ARG A 353 -36.57 49.55 59.94
C ARG A 353 -35.15 49.03 59.70
N LYS A 354 -34.34 48.85 60.74
CA LYS A 354 -33.00 48.25 60.64
C LYS A 354 -33.09 46.78 60.24
N GLU A 355 -33.95 46.00 60.89
CA GLU A 355 -34.17 44.59 60.56
C GLU A 355 -34.66 44.41 59.13
N ASP A 356 -35.60 45.23 58.66
CA ASP A 356 -36.09 45.17 57.28
C ASP A 356 -35.04 45.61 56.26
N ASN A 357 -34.20 46.60 56.58
CA ASN A 357 -33.06 46.96 55.74
C ASN A 357 -32.01 45.83 55.66
N ILE A 358 -31.74 45.14 56.78
CA ILE A 358 -30.84 43.96 56.80
C ILE A 358 -31.44 42.83 55.95
N LYS A 359 -32.76 42.53 56.07
CA LYS A 359 -33.43 41.54 55.23
C LYS A 359 -33.35 41.90 53.74
N LYS A 360 -33.54 43.18 53.39
CA LYS A 360 -33.39 43.69 52.01
C LYS A 360 -31.96 43.54 51.50
N GLN A 361 -30.95 43.89 52.30
CA GLN A 361 -29.53 43.71 51.96
C GLN A 361 -29.20 42.22 51.75
N GLN A 362 -29.63 41.34 52.65
CA GLN A 362 -29.46 39.89 52.50
C GLN A 362 -30.17 39.32 51.26
N ALA A 363 -31.34 39.86 50.89
CA ALA A 363 -32.02 39.48 49.66
C ALA A 363 -31.24 39.94 48.41
N LEU A 364 -30.75 41.19 48.39
CA LEU A 364 -29.91 41.71 47.32
C LEU A 364 -28.58 40.94 47.19
N GLU A 365 -27.92 40.60 48.29
CA GLU A 365 -26.73 39.75 48.28
C GLU A 365 -27.00 38.35 47.71
N ARG A 366 -28.16 37.75 48.02
CA ARG A 366 -28.55 36.45 47.45
C ARG A 366 -28.78 36.55 45.94
N ILE A 367 -29.44 37.62 45.48
CA ILE A 367 -29.63 37.90 44.06
C ILE A 367 -28.27 38.07 43.38
N ALA A 368 -27.42 38.98 43.87
CA ALA A 368 -26.10 39.24 43.31
C ALA A 368 -25.20 37.99 43.25
N ARG A 369 -25.18 37.17 44.30
CA ARG A 369 -24.44 35.88 44.29
C ARG A 369 -25.03 34.89 43.28
N SER A 370 -26.36 34.86 43.11
CA SER A 370 -27.01 33.99 42.12
C SER A 370 -26.75 34.45 40.68
N GLU A 371 -26.72 35.75 40.44
CA GLU A 371 -26.34 36.37 39.17
C GLU A 371 -24.86 36.12 38.86
N GLU A 372 -23.97 36.26 39.84
CA GLU A 372 -22.55 35.95 39.66
C GLU A 372 -22.34 34.47 39.30
N ILE A 373 -23.01 33.54 40.01
CA ILE A 373 -22.97 32.10 39.68
C ILE A 373 -23.54 31.85 38.28
N TYR A 374 -24.59 32.55 37.87
CA TYR A 374 -25.16 32.44 36.53
C TYR A 374 -24.19 32.95 35.45
N LEU A 375 -23.60 34.13 35.62
CA LEU A 375 -22.61 34.72 34.71
C LEU A 375 -21.34 33.86 34.63
N GLN A 376 -20.85 33.31 35.75
CA GLN A 376 -19.75 32.35 35.76
C GLN A 376 -20.10 31.06 35.00
N ARG A 377 -21.35 30.59 35.08
CA ARG A 377 -21.81 29.42 34.31
C ARG A 377 -21.93 29.74 32.82
N ALA A 378 -22.49 30.90 32.45
CA ALA A 378 -22.56 31.37 31.07
C ALA A 378 -21.17 31.48 30.46
N SER A 379 -20.25 32.23 31.09
CA SER A 379 -18.86 32.38 30.60
C SER A 379 -18.11 31.04 30.48
N ARG A 380 -18.40 30.04 31.34
CA ARG A 380 -17.85 28.68 31.22
C ARG A 380 -18.47 27.89 30.07
N LEU A 381 -19.71 28.17 29.67
CA LEU A 381 -20.34 27.58 28.48
C LEU A 381 -19.82 28.27 27.22
N ASP A 382 -19.74 29.60 27.20
CA ASP A 382 -19.23 30.38 26.07
C ASP A 382 -17.80 29.95 25.73
N LYS A 383 -16.89 29.88 26.71
CA LYS A 383 -15.52 29.36 26.51
C LYS A 383 -15.48 27.93 26.00
N LYS A 384 -16.42 27.06 26.42
CA LYS A 384 -16.52 25.69 25.89
C LYS A 384 -17.02 25.67 24.45
N MET A 385 -17.91 26.58 24.07
CA MET A 385 -18.37 26.75 22.69
C MET A 385 -17.24 27.29 21.82
N GLU A 386 -16.50 28.31 22.27
CA GLU A 386 -15.30 28.83 21.61
C GLU A 386 -14.24 27.74 21.41
N ASP A 387 -13.92 26.97 22.46
CA ASP A 387 -12.99 25.82 22.39
C ASP A 387 -13.46 24.76 21.39
N GLN A 388 -14.77 24.46 21.34
CA GLN A 388 -15.35 23.50 20.40
C GLN A 388 -15.33 24.04 18.96
N GLU A 389 -15.64 25.32 18.75
CA GLU A 389 -15.52 25.98 17.46
C GLU A 389 -14.09 26.03 16.96
N LEU A 390 -13.12 26.36 17.82
CA LEU A 390 -11.70 26.35 17.47
C LEU A 390 -11.25 24.93 17.08
N LYS A 391 -11.59 23.92 17.89
CA LYS A 391 -11.32 22.50 17.55
C LYS A 391 -11.99 22.08 16.24
N PHE A 392 -13.23 22.50 15.98
CA PHE A 392 -13.91 22.19 14.73
C PHE A 392 -13.26 22.88 13.52
N ARG A 393 -12.88 24.16 13.66
CA ARG A 393 -12.14 24.92 12.64
C ARG A 393 -10.76 24.31 12.36
N GLU A 394 -10.05 23.85 13.39
CA GLU A 394 -8.79 23.12 13.24
C GLU A 394 -8.96 21.75 12.58
N MET A 395 -9.96 20.97 13.00
CA MET A 395 -10.28 19.68 12.40
C MET A 395 -10.64 19.84 10.92
N LYS A 396 -11.46 20.84 10.58
CA LYS A 396 -11.81 21.17 9.19
C LYS A 396 -10.58 21.58 8.38
N LYS A 397 -9.71 22.44 8.91
CA LYS A 397 -8.42 22.80 8.26
C LYS A 397 -7.54 21.57 8.03
N LYS A 398 -7.39 20.69 9.03
CA LYS A 398 -6.63 19.44 8.90
C LYS A 398 -7.23 18.51 7.84
N GLN A 399 -8.54 18.36 7.80
CA GLN A 399 -9.23 17.58 6.77
C GLN A 399 -9.05 18.18 5.36
N GLU A 400 -9.11 19.51 5.22
CA GLU A 400 -8.83 20.21 3.96
C GLU A 400 -7.37 20.04 3.52
N GLU A 401 -6.41 20.16 4.44
CA GLU A 401 -4.98 19.89 4.19
C GLU A 401 -4.72 18.43 3.81
N GLU A 402 -5.36 17.47 4.48
CA GLU A 402 -5.29 16.05 4.14
C GLU A 402 -5.89 15.76 2.76
N LEU A 403 -7.05 16.32 2.42
CA LEU A 403 -7.68 16.16 1.12
C LEU A 403 -6.83 16.75 0.01
N GLN A 404 -6.27 17.94 0.22
CA GLN A 404 -5.29 18.56 -0.67
C GLN A 404 -4.04 17.67 -0.84
N THR A 405 -3.51 17.11 0.25
CA THR A 405 -2.35 16.21 0.22
C THR A 405 -2.66 14.91 -0.54
N LYS A 406 -3.84 14.31 -0.30
CA LYS A 406 -4.31 13.10 -1.00
C LYS A 406 -4.47 13.37 -2.51
N ALA A 407 -5.11 14.48 -2.88
CA ALA A 407 -5.26 14.88 -4.28
C ALA A 407 -3.91 15.13 -4.98
N ALA A 408 -2.98 15.77 -4.30
CA ALA A 408 -1.64 16.05 -4.81
C ALA A 408 -0.78 14.78 -4.98
N MET A 409 -0.84 13.86 -4.02
CA MET A 409 -0.18 12.55 -4.12
C MET A 409 -0.81 11.67 -5.20
N GLN A 410 -2.13 11.73 -5.39
CA GLN A 410 -2.82 11.05 -6.49
C GLN A 410 -2.41 11.64 -7.85
N TRP A 411 -2.32 12.96 -7.96
CA TRP A 411 -1.84 13.64 -9.17
C TRP A 411 -0.39 13.23 -9.50
N LEU A 412 0.51 13.20 -8.52
CA LEU A 412 1.88 12.73 -8.70
C LEU A 412 1.91 11.26 -9.16
N LYS A 413 1.11 10.39 -8.53
CA LYS A 413 0.99 8.98 -8.90
C LYS A 413 0.50 8.79 -10.33
N ILE A 414 -0.47 9.58 -10.79
CA ILE A 414 -0.98 9.56 -12.17
C ILE A 414 0.10 10.04 -13.14
N ARG A 415 0.69 11.22 -12.92
CA ARG A 415 1.76 11.78 -13.78
C ARG A 415 2.94 10.82 -13.91
N MET A 416 3.33 10.15 -12.83
CA MET A 416 4.40 9.13 -12.85
C MET A 416 3.98 7.82 -13.49
N GLY A 417 2.74 7.38 -13.30
CA GLY A 417 2.19 6.22 -14.00
C GLY A 417 2.18 6.41 -15.51
N GLU A 418 1.69 7.55 -15.99
CA GLU A 418 1.65 7.93 -17.41
C GLU A 418 3.05 8.02 -18.01
N THR A 419 3.97 8.75 -17.34
CA THR A 419 5.36 8.90 -17.81
C THR A 419 6.06 7.54 -17.91
N ASN A 420 5.90 6.68 -16.91
CA ASN A 420 6.48 5.32 -16.93
C ASN A 420 5.83 4.41 -17.98
N ALA A 421 4.51 4.49 -18.19
CA ALA A 421 3.83 3.75 -19.24
C ALA A 421 4.32 4.15 -20.63
N GLN A 422 4.46 5.46 -20.90
CA GLN A 422 5.03 5.97 -22.15
C GLN A 422 6.49 5.56 -22.33
N ARG A 423 7.33 5.64 -21.28
CA ARG A 423 8.72 5.12 -21.31
C ARG A 423 8.74 3.65 -21.70
N MET A 424 7.88 2.83 -21.11
CA MET A 424 7.80 1.40 -21.44
C MET A 424 7.34 1.14 -22.88
N GLN A 425 6.34 1.87 -23.38
CA GLN A 425 5.94 1.80 -24.79
C GLN A 425 7.08 2.17 -25.74
N ARG A 426 7.78 3.29 -25.48
CA ARG A 426 8.92 3.74 -26.30
C ARG A 426 10.11 2.77 -26.23
N ARG A 427 10.35 2.11 -25.09
CA ARG A 427 11.33 1.01 -24.98
C ARG A 427 10.93 -0.19 -25.84
N GLN A 428 9.66 -0.59 -25.83
CA GLN A 428 9.16 -1.70 -26.65
C GLN A 428 9.16 -1.37 -28.15
N GLN A 429 8.89 -0.12 -28.54
CA GLN A 429 9.04 0.35 -29.92
C GLN A 429 10.52 0.28 -30.34
N TYR A 430 11.43 0.83 -29.53
CA TYR A 430 12.86 0.78 -29.81
C TYR A 430 13.41 -0.66 -29.92
N THR A 431 12.96 -1.61 -29.07
CA THR A 431 13.41 -3.00 -29.20
C THR A 431 12.88 -3.66 -30.46
N LYS A 432 11.61 -3.41 -30.86
CA LYS A 432 11.05 -3.87 -32.14
C LYS A 432 11.79 -3.29 -33.34
N GLU A 433 12.02 -1.98 -33.35
CA GLU A 433 12.82 -1.31 -34.39
C GLU A 433 14.22 -1.94 -34.47
N ARG A 434 14.89 -2.15 -33.33
CA ARG A 434 16.25 -2.71 -33.31
C ARG A 434 16.31 -4.17 -33.74
N THR A 435 15.29 -4.99 -33.44
CA THR A 435 15.22 -6.37 -33.98
C THR A 435 14.97 -6.37 -35.48
N ILE A 436 14.07 -5.52 -35.99
CA ILE A 436 13.82 -5.37 -37.43
C ILE A 436 15.09 -4.89 -38.16
N SER A 437 15.78 -3.85 -37.66
CA SER A 437 17.03 -3.37 -38.24
C SER A 437 18.11 -4.46 -38.22
N SER A 438 18.25 -5.21 -37.12
CA SER A 438 19.20 -6.33 -37.01
C SER A 438 18.89 -7.46 -38.01
N MET A 439 17.62 -7.79 -38.22
CA MET A 439 17.19 -8.73 -39.26
C MET A 439 17.49 -8.19 -40.67
N GLN A 440 17.26 -6.91 -40.93
CA GLN A 440 17.59 -6.28 -42.21
C GLN A 440 19.11 -6.23 -42.47
N GLU A 441 19.92 -5.92 -41.46
CA GLU A 441 21.39 -5.98 -41.51
C GLU A 441 21.88 -7.40 -41.84
N ARG A 442 21.32 -8.42 -41.17
CA ARG A 442 21.61 -9.84 -41.47
C ARG A 442 21.18 -10.26 -42.86
N ASN A 443 19.98 -9.86 -43.30
CA ASN A 443 19.48 -10.19 -44.64
C ASN A 443 20.37 -9.55 -45.72
N LYS A 444 20.77 -8.28 -45.57
CA LYS A 444 21.74 -7.62 -46.47
C LYS A 444 23.10 -8.35 -46.50
N LEU A 445 23.57 -8.85 -45.35
CA LEU A 445 24.81 -9.65 -45.30
C LEU A 445 24.64 -10.98 -46.04
N VAL A 446 23.53 -11.69 -45.85
CA VAL A 446 23.22 -12.94 -46.56
C VAL A 446 23.06 -12.72 -48.06
N GLU A 447 22.40 -11.63 -48.48
CA GLU A 447 22.31 -11.21 -49.88
C GLU A 447 23.69 -10.92 -50.48
N SER A 448 24.56 -10.21 -49.74
CA SER A 448 25.95 -9.95 -50.16
C SER A 448 26.75 -11.25 -50.31
N ILE A 449 26.65 -12.17 -49.35
CA ILE A 449 27.28 -13.50 -49.43
C ILE A 449 26.75 -14.29 -50.64
N ARG A 450 25.43 -14.28 -50.87
CA ARG A 450 24.81 -14.96 -52.02
C ARG A 450 25.22 -14.34 -53.35
N GLN A 451 25.38 -13.01 -53.42
CA GLN A 451 25.93 -12.32 -54.59
C GLN A 451 27.41 -12.67 -54.81
N GLN A 452 28.21 -12.72 -53.75
CA GLN A 452 29.62 -13.16 -53.83
C GLN A 452 29.73 -14.61 -54.31
N GLN A 453 28.95 -15.54 -53.74
CA GLN A 453 28.89 -16.94 -54.19
C GLN A 453 28.43 -17.06 -55.65
N LYS A 454 27.45 -16.25 -56.09
CA LYS A 454 27.04 -16.22 -57.50
C LYS A 454 28.17 -15.73 -58.40
N ALA A 455 28.83 -14.63 -58.02
CA ALA A 455 29.98 -14.10 -58.77
C ALA A 455 31.17 -15.07 -58.80
N GLU A 456 31.41 -15.81 -57.72
CA GLU A 456 32.44 -16.85 -57.64
C GLU A 456 32.08 -18.07 -58.51
N ASN A 457 30.82 -18.51 -58.49
CA ASN A 457 30.34 -19.56 -59.40
C ASN A 457 30.41 -19.13 -60.87
N ASP A 458 30.10 -17.87 -61.18
CA ASP A 458 30.28 -17.29 -62.52
C ASP A 458 31.76 -17.23 -62.92
N LYS A 459 32.68 -16.92 -61.98
CA LYS A 459 34.14 -17.04 -62.20
C LYS A 459 34.55 -18.48 -62.47
N ARG A 460 34.11 -19.45 -61.65
CA ARG A 460 34.37 -20.90 -61.81
C ARG A 460 33.85 -21.41 -63.16
N LEU A 461 32.67 -20.97 -63.59
CA LEU A 461 32.08 -21.31 -64.89
C LEU A 461 32.88 -20.69 -66.06
N LYS A 462 33.28 -19.42 -65.97
CA LYS A 462 34.15 -18.76 -66.96
C LYS A 462 35.50 -19.46 -67.07
N HIS A 463 36.10 -19.85 -65.93
CA HIS A 463 37.34 -20.62 -65.85
C HIS A 463 37.20 -22.01 -66.49
N SER A 464 36.12 -22.74 -66.21
CA SER A 464 35.80 -24.02 -66.86
C SER A 464 35.67 -23.88 -68.39
N LYS A 465 34.94 -22.85 -68.86
CA LYS A 465 34.84 -22.53 -70.30
C LYS A 465 36.20 -22.18 -70.91
N LEU A 466 37.09 -21.50 -70.18
CA LEU A 466 38.44 -21.19 -70.64
C LEU A 466 39.31 -22.44 -70.77
N ILE A 467 39.24 -23.37 -69.80
CA ILE A 467 39.89 -24.69 -69.89
C ILE A 467 39.39 -25.43 -71.12
N ALA A 468 38.06 -25.56 -71.29
CA ALA A 468 37.47 -26.26 -72.43
C ALA A 468 37.91 -25.66 -73.78
N LYS A 469 37.95 -24.32 -73.90
CA LYS A 469 38.42 -23.64 -75.10
C LYS A 469 39.92 -23.85 -75.36
N ARG A 470 40.76 -23.88 -74.31
CA ARG A 470 42.19 -24.20 -74.46
C ARG A 470 42.43 -25.67 -74.81
N ARG A 471 41.66 -26.59 -74.22
CA ARG A 471 41.66 -28.02 -74.56
C ARG A 471 41.31 -28.24 -76.03
N ALA A 472 40.23 -27.63 -76.53
CA ALA A 472 39.85 -27.72 -77.93
C ALA A 472 40.97 -27.25 -78.87
N LYS A 473 41.60 -26.10 -78.58
CA LYS A 473 42.76 -25.61 -79.35
C LYS A 473 43.95 -26.57 -79.34
N LEU A 474 44.29 -27.15 -78.18
CA LEU A 474 45.39 -28.12 -78.09
C LEU A 474 45.08 -29.40 -78.89
N VAL A 475 43.83 -29.89 -78.85
CA VAL A 475 43.39 -31.03 -79.66
C VAL A 475 43.44 -30.70 -81.16
N GLU A 476 43.03 -29.49 -81.56
CA GLU A 476 43.15 -29.03 -82.96
C GLU A 476 44.62 -28.93 -83.40
N GLU A 477 45.51 -28.36 -82.58
CA GLU A 477 46.95 -28.24 -82.86
C GLU A 477 47.61 -29.62 -82.96
N PHE A 478 47.28 -30.54 -82.04
CA PHE A 478 47.77 -31.93 -82.05
C PHE A 478 47.31 -32.69 -83.30
N ASN A 479 46.01 -32.62 -83.65
CA ASN A 479 45.46 -33.26 -84.83
C ASN A 479 46.03 -32.69 -86.13
N ARG A 480 46.32 -31.38 -86.20
CA ARG A 480 47.00 -30.77 -87.35
C ARG A 480 48.40 -31.36 -87.55
N LEU A 481 49.15 -31.57 -86.47
CA LEU A 481 50.51 -32.11 -86.55
C LEU A 481 50.54 -33.58 -86.94
N ILE A 482 49.55 -34.37 -86.54
CA ILE A 482 49.37 -35.76 -87.02
C ILE A 482 49.07 -35.79 -88.52
N ASN A 483 48.17 -34.93 -89.01
CA ASN A 483 47.70 -34.94 -90.39
C ASN A 483 48.70 -34.37 -91.43
N ILE A 484 49.92 -34.00 -91.01
CA ILE A 484 50.97 -33.44 -91.89
C ILE A 484 51.88 -34.54 -92.50
N GLY A 485 51.78 -35.80 -92.05
CA GLY A 485 52.52 -36.93 -92.61
C GLY A 485 51.71 -38.23 -92.65
N GLU A 486 52.09 -39.16 -93.53
CA GLU A 486 51.45 -40.50 -93.63
C GLU A 486 51.74 -41.40 -92.40
N GLU A 487 52.81 -41.12 -91.66
CA GLU A 487 53.02 -41.62 -90.29
C GLU A 487 53.24 -40.46 -89.29
N PRO A 488 52.64 -40.52 -88.08
CA PRO A 488 52.87 -39.52 -87.06
C PRO A 488 54.25 -39.69 -86.40
N ASP A 489 55.06 -38.61 -86.40
CA ASP A 489 56.31 -38.52 -85.66
C ASP A 489 56.04 -38.25 -84.16
N ILE A 490 55.79 -39.34 -83.43
CA ILE A 490 55.50 -39.32 -82.00
C ILE A 490 56.69 -38.74 -81.17
N PRO A 491 57.97 -39.05 -81.45
CA PRO A 491 59.13 -38.33 -80.90
C PRO A 491 59.01 -36.81 -80.97
N ALA A 492 58.86 -36.22 -82.16
CA ALA A 492 58.80 -34.77 -82.34
C ALA A 492 57.55 -34.14 -81.69
N LEU A 493 56.42 -34.85 -81.67
CA LEU A 493 55.20 -34.41 -80.99
C LEU A 493 55.42 -34.25 -79.48
N ALA A 494 56.06 -35.21 -78.82
CA ALA A 494 56.22 -35.17 -77.37
C ALA A 494 57.23 -34.11 -76.92
N GLU A 495 58.35 -33.95 -77.64
CA GLU A 495 59.32 -32.89 -77.37
C GLU A 495 58.66 -31.50 -77.44
N ARG A 496 57.89 -31.25 -78.52
CA ARG A 496 57.20 -29.98 -78.74
C ARG A 496 56.18 -29.62 -77.65
N PHE A 497 55.58 -30.62 -77.00
CA PHE A 497 54.62 -30.42 -75.92
C PHE A 497 55.22 -30.62 -74.50
N GLY A 498 56.54 -30.88 -74.39
CA GLY A 498 57.22 -31.07 -73.11
C GLY A 498 56.77 -32.33 -72.36
N VAL A 499 56.49 -33.41 -73.09
CA VAL A 499 55.95 -34.67 -72.57
C VAL A 499 57.02 -35.76 -72.58
N ASP A 500 57.18 -36.45 -71.45
CA ASP A 500 58.09 -37.58 -71.30
C ASP A 500 57.55 -38.85 -71.98
N LEU A 501 58.18 -39.23 -73.09
CA LEU A 501 57.87 -40.44 -73.85
C LEU A 501 58.22 -41.74 -73.14
N GLU A 502 59.27 -41.76 -72.33
CA GLU A 502 59.69 -42.99 -71.64
C GLU A 502 58.67 -43.32 -70.56
N SER A 503 58.27 -42.32 -69.77
CA SER A 503 57.18 -42.46 -68.79
C SER A 503 55.84 -42.83 -69.44
N ILE A 504 55.52 -42.35 -70.65
CA ILE A 504 54.29 -42.81 -71.35
C ILE A 504 54.43 -44.25 -71.85
N LYS A 505 55.55 -44.61 -72.48
CA LYS A 505 55.78 -45.99 -72.97
C LYS A 505 55.71 -46.99 -71.83
N GLU A 506 56.32 -46.71 -70.68
CA GLU A 506 56.26 -47.57 -69.49
C GLU A 506 54.82 -47.77 -68.99
N ARG A 507 54.02 -46.69 -68.94
CA ARG A 507 52.63 -46.71 -68.45
C ARG A 507 51.63 -47.35 -69.44
N TYR A 508 51.87 -47.27 -70.76
CA TYR A 508 50.86 -47.62 -71.77
C TYR A 508 51.25 -48.73 -72.76
N SER A 509 52.52 -49.18 -72.81
CA SER A 509 52.94 -50.23 -73.76
C SER A 509 52.14 -51.52 -73.57
N ILE A 510 51.78 -52.15 -74.68
CA ILE A 510 50.96 -53.37 -74.73
C ILE A 510 51.59 -54.52 -73.93
N LYS A 511 52.93 -54.55 -73.78
CA LYS A 511 53.63 -55.56 -72.96
C LYS A 511 53.28 -55.48 -71.46
N ASN A 512 52.96 -54.30 -70.94
CA ASN A 512 52.65 -54.07 -69.52
C ASN A 512 51.16 -54.18 -69.17
N ARG A 513 50.26 -54.36 -70.15
CA ARG A 513 48.80 -54.41 -69.94
C ARG A 513 48.26 -55.57 -69.07
N ARG A 514 49.11 -56.47 -68.57
CA ARG A 514 48.68 -57.56 -67.66
C ARG A 514 48.42 -57.14 -66.22
N CYS A 515 48.69 -55.88 -65.82
CA CYS A 515 48.57 -55.45 -64.42
C CYS A 515 47.87 -54.09 -64.21
N LEU A 516 46.71 -53.86 -64.86
CA LEU A 516 45.83 -52.73 -64.57
C LEU A 516 44.39 -53.18 -64.28
N SER A 517 44.23 -53.96 -63.20
CA SER A 517 42.93 -54.29 -62.62
C SER A 517 42.36 -53.08 -61.89
N PHE A 518 41.54 -52.30 -62.60
CA PHE A 518 40.30 -51.67 -62.14
C PHE A 518 40.15 -51.37 -60.62
N ASN A 519 40.97 -50.46 -60.07
CA ASN A 519 40.73 -49.90 -58.74
C ASN A 519 39.55 -48.91 -58.77
N SER A 520 38.33 -49.45 -58.69
CA SER A 520 37.09 -48.71 -58.51
C SER A 520 36.96 -48.23 -57.06
N THR A 521 37.62 -47.14 -56.70
CA THR A 521 37.34 -46.39 -55.46
C THR A 521 35.95 -45.74 -55.53
N ARG A 522 34.93 -46.50 -55.10
CA ARG A 522 33.64 -45.92 -54.70
C ARG A 522 33.87 -45.11 -53.42
N ASN A 523 33.89 -43.78 -53.55
CA ASN A 523 33.75 -42.90 -52.39
C ASN A 523 32.32 -43.05 -51.84
N SER A 524 32.18 -43.65 -50.65
CA SER A 524 30.98 -43.53 -49.84
C SER A 524 30.87 -42.10 -49.32
N THR A 525 29.72 -41.48 -49.54
CA THR A 525 29.37 -40.21 -48.91
C THR A 525 28.83 -40.50 -47.51
N ASP A 526 29.67 -40.40 -46.49
CA ASP A 526 29.18 -40.35 -45.11
C ASP A 526 28.55 -38.98 -44.84
N THR A 527 27.23 -38.95 -44.91
CA THR A 527 26.40 -37.89 -44.31
C THR A 527 26.32 -38.15 -42.81
N ASN A 528 27.08 -37.39 -42.02
CA ASN A 528 26.81 -37.25 -40.59
C ASN A 528 25.74 -36.19 -40.38
N GLU A 529 24.68 -36.56 -39.66
CA GLU A 529 23.75 -35.65 -38.97
C GLU A 529 24.40 -35.05 -37.70
#